data_AF-A0A5A7SN96-F1
#
_entry.id   AF-A0A5A7SN96-F1
#
_cell.length_a   1.000
_cell.length_b   1.000
_cell.length_c   1.000
_cell.angle_alpha   90.00
_cell.angle_beta   90.00
_cell.angle_gamma   90.00
#
_symmetry.space_group_name_H-M   'P 1'
#
loop_
_entity.id
_entity.type
_entity.pdbx_description
1 polymer ?
#
loop_
_entity_poly.entity_id
_entity_poly.type
_entity_poly.pdbx_seq_one_letter_code
_entity_poly.pdbx_strand_id
1 'polypeptide(L)'
;MDGSSGYNQIQMALSDKEMTAFRTSKGIYCYKVMLFGLKNVGVTYQRAMQKVFDDMLHKYVECYVDDLVVKCKRRQDHLKDLKVVFDRLQKYQLRMNPLKCVFGVT
;
A
#
# COMPACT_ATOMS: atom_id res chain seq x y z
N MET A 1 -7.20 -7.64 -1.68
CA MET A 1 -7.40 -6.29 -1.12
C MET A 1 -6.57 -5.34 -1.94
N ASP A 2 -7.10 -4.16 -2.25
CA ASP A 2 -6.48 -3.19 -3.16
C ASP A 2 -6.16 -1.90 -2.39
N GLY A 3 -4.94 -1.40 -2.52
CA GLY A 3 -4.48 -0.16 -1.89
C GLY A 3 -5.29 1.06 -2.33
N SER A 4 -5.82 1.83 -1.38
CA SER A 4 -6.54 3.07 -1.70
C SER A 4 -5.62 4.15 -2.27
N SER A 5 -6.12 4.98 -3.20
CA SER A 5 -5.36 6.09 -3.77
C SER A 5 -4.01 5.68 -4.39
N GLY A 6 -3.83 4.39 -4.71
CA GLY A 6 -2.57 3.78 -5.17
C GLY A 6 -1.38 4.23 -4.33
N TYR A 7 -0.40 4.82 -5.02
CA TYR A 7 0.90 5.18 -4.47
C TYR A 7 0.92 6.42 -3.56
N ASN A 8 -0.18 7.18 -3.50
CA ASN A 8 -0.30 8.41 -2.71
C ASN A 8 -0.32 8.17 -1.17
N GLN A 9 0.02 6.97 -0.72
CA GLN A 9 0.14 6.60 0.70
C GLN A 9 1.59 6.67 1.21
N ILE A 10 2.58 6.69 0.30
CA ILE A 10 3.99 6.77 0.65
C ILE A 10 4.43 8.23 0.67
N GLN A 11 5.03 8.67 1.78
CA GLN A 11 5.56 10.02 1.89
C GLN A 11 6.76 10.20 0.96
N MET A 12 6.83 11.34 0.28
CA MET A 12 8.02 11.74 -0.46
C MET A 12 9.16 12.03 0.52
N ALA A 13 10.35 11.55 0.20
CA ALA A 13 11.58 11.95 0.87
C ALA A 13 11.73 13.48 0.81
N LEU A 14 12.18 14.10 1.90
CA LEU A 14 12.26 15.57 1.99
C LEU A 14 13.12 16.18 0.88
N SER A 15 14.24 15.53 0.54
CA SER A 15 15.14 15.93 -0.55
C SER A 15 14.48 15.91 -1.93
N ASP A 16 13.47 15.06 -2.12
CA ASP A 16 12.90 14.77 -3.44
C ASP A 16 11.60 15.53 -3.68
N LYS A 17 11.05 16.20 -2.66
CA LYS A 17 9.80 16.97 -2.78
C LYS A 17 9.94 18.07 -3.82
N GLU A 18 11.01 18.87 -3.76
CA GLU A 18 11.22 19.99 -4.69
C GLU A 18 11.36 19.53 -6.15
N MET A 19 11.87 18.31 -6.38
CA MET A 19 11.97 17.71 -7.72
C MET A 19 10.61 17.34 -8.32
N THR A 20 9.55 17.36 -7.51
CA THR A 20 8.16 17.16 -7.94
C THR A 20 7.39 18.47 -8.07
N ALA A 21 8.09 19.61 -8.14
CA ALA A 21 7.47 20.90 -8.25
C ALA A 21 6.68 21.06 -9.57
N PHE A 22 5.51 21.69 -9.48
CA PHE A 22 4.69 22.09 -10.62
C PHE A 22 4.15 23.50 -10.43
N ARG A 23 3.90 24.19 -11.54
CA ARG A 23 3.40 25.56 -11.55
C ARG A 23 1.91 25.59 -11.84
N THR A 24 1.19 26.40 -11.08
CA THR A 24 -0.20 26.78 -11.34
C THR A 24 -0.29 28.29 -11.52
N SER A 25 -1.47 28.82 -11.89
CA SER A 25 -1.70 30.27 -11.91
C SER A 25 -1.55 30.94 -10.53
N LYS A 26 -1.63 30.16 -9.44
CA LYS A 26 -1.56 30.65 -8.05
C LYS A 26 -0.17 30.54 -7.42
N GLY A 27 0.77 29.83 -8.05
CA GLY A 27 2.11 29.63 -7.49
C GLY A 27 2.73 28.27 -7.85
N ILE A 28 3.87 28.00 -7.21
CA ILE A 28 4.63 26.75 -7.34
C ILE A 28 4.30 25.86 -6.15
N TYR A 29 3.99 24.60 -6.43
CA TYR A 29 3.63 23.59 -5.44
C TYR A 29 4.48 22.34 -5.65
N CYS A 30 4.69 21.54 -4.60
CA CYS A 30 5.35 20.25 -4.68
C CYS A 30 4.50 19.16 -4.02
N TYR A 31 4.73 17.90 -4.40
CA TYR A 31 4.00 16.78 -3.83
C TYR A 31 4.61 16.35 -2.49
N LYS A 32 3.74 16.09 -1.50
CA LYS A 32 4.14 15.56 -0.18
C LYS A 32 4.16 14.04 -0.12
N VAL A 33 3.39 13.40 -0.98
CA VAL A 33 3.26 11.95 -1.14
C VAL A 33 3.64 11.57 -2.56
N MET A 34 4.04 10.31 -2.73
CA MET A 34 4.50 9.79 -4.00
C MET A 34 3.39 9.85 -5.05
N LEU A 35 3.62 10.60 -6.12
CA LEU A 35 2.66 10.86 -7.19
C LEU A 35 2.70 9.78 -8.27
N PHE A 36 1.58 9.62 -8.98
CA PHE A 36 1.49 8.75 -10.14
C PHE A 36 2.35 9.25 -11.30
N GLY A 37 3.06 8.35 -11.97
CA GLY A 37 3.86 8.66 -13.15
C GLY A 37 5.36 8.79 -12.91
N LEU A 38 5.86 8.74 -11.65
CA LEU A 38 7.30 8.57 -11.45
C LEU A 38 7.72 7.13 -11.78
N LYS A 39 8.83 7.00 -12.50
CA LYS A 39 9.36 5.70 -12.98
C LYS A 39 9.54 4.66 -11.87
N ASN A 40 9.93 5.08 -10.67
CA ASN A 40 10.31 4.18 -9.58
C ASN A 40 9.19 3.93 -8.57
N VAL A 41 7.99 4.45 -8.81
CA VAL A 41 6.89 4.39 -7.84
C VAL A 41 6.52 2.96 -7.47
N GLY A 42 6.30 2.09 -8.46
CA GLY A 42 5.93 0.70 -8.20
C GLY A 42 6.99 -0.08 -7.42
N VAL A 43 8.27 0.16 -7.71
CA VAL A 43 9.39 -0.46 -6.99
C VAL A 43 9.46 0.01 -5.54
N THR A 44 9.28 1.31 -5.30
CA THR A 44 9.26 1.87 -3.94
C THR A 44 8.08 1.30 -3.15
N TYR A 45 6.90 1.20 -3.77
CA TYR A 45 5.71 0.65 -3.13
C TYR A 45 5.88 -0.82 -2.79
N GLN A 46 6.38 -1.63 -3.72
CA GLN A 46 6.70 -3.03 -3.47
C GLN A 46 7.68 -3.20 -2.30
N ARG A 47 8.75 -2.39 -2.24
CA ARG A 47 9.73 -2.45 -1.14
C ARG A 47 9.10 -2.05 0.20
N ALA A 48 8.19 -1.09 0.20
CA ALA A 48 7.45 -0.70 1.40
C ALA A 48 6.54 -1.83 1.89
N MET A 49 5.75 -2.43 0.99
CA MET A 49 4.88 -3.57 1.32
C MET A 49 5.68 -4.76 1.83
N GLN A 50 6.80 -5.09 1.18
CA GLN A 50 7.71 -6.15 1.64
C GLN A 50 8.20 -5.92 3.06
N LYS A 51 8.62 -4.69 3.41
CA LYS A 51 9.04 -4.36 4.78
C LYS A 51 7.91 -4.41 5.80
N VAL A 52 6.70 -4.00 5.43
CA VAL A 52 5.55 -3.97 6.35
C VAL A 52 5.05 -5.39 6.67
N PHE A 53 5.11 -6.29 5.69
CA PHE A 53 4.54 -7.64 5.77
C PHE A 53 5.60 -8.76 5.82
N ASP A 54 6.88 -8.45 5.98
CA ASP A 54 8.01 -9.40 5.90
C ASP A 54 7.79 -10.68 6.72
N ASP A 55 7.30 -10.56 7.95
CA ASP A 55 7.04 -11.68 8.84
C ASP A 55 5.81 -12.55 8.46
N MET A 56 4.96 -12.04 7.57
CA MET A 56 3.70 -12.65 7.10
C MET A 56 3.77 -13.14 5.66
N LEU A 57 4.70 -12.61 4.87
CA LEU A 57 4.86 -12.91 3.46
C LEU A 57 5.08 -14.40 3.23
N HIS A 58 4.46 -14.90 2.17
CA HIS A 58 4.47 -16.29 1.73
C HIS A 58 3.83 -17.31 2.71
N LYS A 59 3.51 -16.91 3.94
CA LYS A 59 2.80 -17.74 4.93
C LYS A 59 1.30 -17.65 4.72
N TYR A 60 0.76 -16.45 4.90
CA TYR A 60 -0.68 -16.16 4.77
C TYR A 60 -0.95 -14.81 4.09
N VAL A 61 0.10 -14.08 3.70
CA VAL A 61 0.01 -12.86 2.90
C VAL A 61 0.85 -13.01 1.64
N GLU A 62 0.33 -12.56 0.52
CA GLU A 62 1.09 -12.27 -0.70
C GLU A 62 0.84 -10.81 -1.07
N CYS A 63 1.88 -10.09 -1.50
CA CYS A 63 1.75 -8.72 -1.97
C CYS A 63 2.35 -8.54 -3.36
N TYR A 64 1.61 -7.86 -4.23
CA TYR A 64 2.06 -7.44 -5.55
C TYR A 64 1.68 -5.98 -5.77
N VAL A 65 2.65 -5.09 -5.62
CA VAL A 65 2.47 -3.64 -5.71
C VAL A 65 1.28 -3.22 -4.83
N ASP A 66 0.15 -2.81 -5.41
CA ASP A 66 -1.04 -2.34 -4.70
C ASP A 66 -1.99 -3.47 -4.25
N ASP A 67 -1.80 -4.69 -4.75
CA ASP A 67 -2.61 -5.85 -4.43
C ASP A 67 -2.06 -6.64 -3.24
N LEU A 68 -2.92 -6.85 -2.25
CA LEU A 68 -2.66 -7.65 -1.06
C LEU A 68 -3.63 -8.83 -1.00
N VAL A 69 -3.09 -10.05 -1.08
CA VAL A 69 -3.86 -11.30 -0.97
C VAL A 69 -3.60 -11.90 0.40
N VAL A 70 -4.69 -12.21 1.12
CA VAL A 70 -4.63 -12.97 2.38
C VAL A 70 -5.17 -14.36 2.10
N LYS A 71 -4.40 -15.38 2.46
CA LYS A 71 -4.73 -16.78 2.19
C LYS A 71 -4.56 -17.62 3.44
N CYS A 72 -5.40 -18.64 3.58
CA CYS A 72 -5.35 -19.59 4.68
C CYS A 72 -5.55 -21.01 4.14
N LYS A 73 -4.99 -22.02 4.81
CA LYS A 73 -5.23 -23.43 4.44
C LYS A 73 -6.61 -23.92 4.87
N ARG A 74 -7.14 -23.39 5.98
CA ARG A 74 -8.44 -23.76 6.53
C ARG A 74 -9.31 -22.52 6.63
N ARG A 75 -10.57 -22.63 6.22
CA ARG A 75 -11.52 -21.52 6.23
C ARG A 75 -11.71 -20.90 7.63
N GLN A 76 -11.63 -21.71 8.69
CA GLN A 76 -11.79 -21.21 10.07
C GLN A 76 -10.65 -20.26 10.49
N ASP A 77 -9.45 -20.44 9.94
CA ASP A 77 -8.28 -19.62 10.29
C ASP A 77 -8.32 -18.24 9.60
N HIS A 78 -9.07 -18.11 8.49
CA HIS A 78 -9.05 -16.91 7.66
C HIS A 78 -9.41 -15.62 8.40
N LEU A 79 -10.40 -15.67 9.29
CA LEU A 79 -10.82 -14.49 10.07
C LEU A 79 -9.74 -14.05 11.04
N LYS A 80 -8.98 -14.99 11.60
CA LYS A 80 -7.85 -14.70 12.49
C LYS A 80 -6.69 -14.07 11.71
N ASP A 81 -6.37 -14.62 10.54
CA ASP A 81 -5.31 -14.08 9.67
C ASP A 81 -5.68 -12.67 9.17
N LEU A 82 -6.93 -12.46 8.75
CA LEU A 82 -7.43 -11.14 8.35
C LEU A 82 -7.31 -10.11 9.48
N LYS A 83 -7.64 -10.48 10.72
CA LYS A 83 -7.50 -9.59 11.87
C LYS A 83 -6.05 -9.13 12.03
N VAL A 84 -5.09 -10.06 12.00
CA VAL A 84 -3.66 -9.74 12.11
C VAL A 84 -3.20 -8.82 10.98
N VAL A 85 -3.68 -9.05 9.76
CA VAL A 85 -3.37 -8.20 8.59
C VAL A 85 -3.99 -6.80 8.73
N PHE A 86 -5.22 -6.68 9.20
CA PHE A 86 -5.85 -5.37 9.45
C PHE A 86 -5.15 -4.59 10.56
N ASP A 87 -4.73 -5.24 11.64
CA ASP A 87 -3.94 -4.62 12.71
C ASP A 87 -2.61 -4.09 12.15
N ARG A 88 -1.97 -4.85 11.23
CA ARG A 88 -0.75 -4.42 10.54
C ARG A 88 -0.99 -3.21 9.64
N LEU A 89 -2.08 -3.22 8.85
CA LEU A 89 -2.46 -2.09 8.00
C LEU A 89 -2.71 -0.82 8.82
N GLN A 90 -3.43 -0.95 9.93
CA GLN A 90 -3.71 0.17 10.84
C GLN A 90 -2.42 0.73 11.46
N LYS A 91 -1.52 -0.14 11.93
CA LYS A 91 -0.23 0.27 12.51
C LYS A 91 0.61 1.14 11.58
N TYR A 92 0.63 0.80 10.28
CA TYR A 92 1.38 1.55 9.27
C TYR A 92 0.54 2.59 8.52
N GLN A 93 -0.71 2.81 8.95
CA GLN A 93 -1.65 3.75 8.33
C GLN A 93 -1.89 3.50 6.84
N LEU A 94 -1.76 2.24 6.41
CA LEU A 94 -2.07 1.81 5.06
C LEU A 94 -3.59 1.65 4.94
N ARG A 95 -4.13 2.28 3.92
CA ARG A 95 -5.57 2.31 3.62
C ARG A 95 -5.84 1.44 2.40
N MET A 96 -6.88 0.61 2.52
CA MET A 96 -7.40 -0.22 1.44
C MET A 96 -8.68 0.40 0.89
N ASN A 97 -8.98 0.18 -0.39
CA ASN A 97 -10.21 0.60 -1.02
C ASN A 97 -11.32 -0.45 -0.81
N PRO A 98 -12.33 -0.20 0.04
CA PRO A 98 -13.35 -1.21 0.32
C PRO A 98 -14.14 -1.64 -0.91
N LEU A 99 -14.33 -0.75 -1.90
CA LEU A 99 -15.08 -1.04 -3.13
C LEU A 99 -14.33 -1.96 -4.09
N LYS A 100 -13.00 -2.07 -3.94
CA LYS A 100 -12.14 -2.94 -4.74
C LYS A 100 -11.66 -4.17 -3.95
N CYS A 101 -11.99 -4.26 -2.67
CA CYS A 101 -11.65 -5.42 -1.86
C CYS A 101 -12.71 -6.51 -2.03
N VAL A 102 -12.26 -7.71 -2.37
CA VAL A 102 -13.08 -8.92 -2.38
C VAL A 102 -12.65 -9.81 -1.21
N PHE A 103 -13.63 -10.35 -0.48
CA PHE A 103 -13.41 -11.18 0.71
C PHE A 103 -14.20 -12.47 0.63
N GLY A 104 -13.70 -13.52 1.30
CA GLY A 104 -14.43 -14.79 1.44
C GLY A 104 -14.54 -15.62 0.15
N VAL A 105 -13.68 -15.35 -0.83
CA VAL A 105 -13.57 -16.15 -2.06
C VAL A 105 -13.03 -17.54 -1.69
N THR A 106 -13.65 -18.59 -2.24
CA THR A 106 -13.29 -20.00 -2.03
C THR A 106 -12.88 -20.67 -3.32
#